data_AF-A0A7W7EVT6-F1
#
_entry.id   AF-A0A7W7EVT6-F1
#
_cell.length_a   1.000
_cell.length_b   1.000
_cell.length_c   1.000
_cell.angle_alpha   90.00
_cell.angle_beta   90.00
_cell.angle_gamma   90.00
#
_symmetry.space_group_name_H-M   'P 1'
#
loop_
_entity.id
_entity.type
_entity.pdbx_description
1 polymer ?
#
loop_
_entity_poly.entity_id
_entity_poly.type
_entity_poly.pdbx_seq_one_letter_code
_entity_poly.pdbx_strand_id
1 'polypeptide(L)'
;MSETIDRELTTEQLNLLDDFQHFAIKEFAGGNILPGMLGIGPNMHYTDASTDRLLTLIQILAVLIDLCGERSKAFHWLIDNVCYREIVGNDPYFCLEDADESAAFVMLGWLQIIQRFRPADLIAQMFRASTT
;
A
#
# COMPACT_ATOMS: atom_id res chain seq x y z
N MET A 1 -26.99 13.24 0.72
CA MET A 1 -27.00 12.37 -0.47
C MET A 1 -25.55 11.99 -0.69
N SER A 2 -25.15 10.73 -0.44
CA SER A 2 -23.82 10.26 -0.85
C SER A 2 -23.85 10.24 -2.37
N GLU A 3 -23.08 11.12 -2.99
CA GLU A 3 -22.66 10.92 -4.36
C GLU A 3 -21.72 9.72 -4.33
N THR A 4 -22.27 8.52 -4.54
CA THR A 4 -21.45 7.35 -4.88
C THR A 4 -20.78 7.68 -6.20
N ILE A 5 -19.58 8.25 -6.12
CA ILE A 5 -18.71 8.45 -7.27
C ILE A 5 -18.26 7.03 -7.65
N ASP A 6 -18.93 6.46 -8.64
CA ASP A 6 -18.48 5.25 -9.33
C ASP A 6 -17.23 5.64 -10.15
N ARG A 7 -16.10 5.75 -9.46
CA ARG A 7 -14.80 6.00 -10.07
C ARG A 7 -14.34 4.69 -10.68
N GLU A 8 -14.53 4.56 -11.99
CA GLU A 8 -13.98 3.42 -12.74
C GLU A 8 -12.46 3.39 -12.57
N LEU A 9 -11.96 2.35 -11.90
CA LEU A 9 -10.53 2.05 -11.86
C LEU A 9 -10.07 1.59 -13.25
N THR A 10 -8.85 1.98 -13.63
CA THR A 10 -8.30 1.50 -14.90
C THR A 10 -7.91 0.02 -14.80
N THR A 11 -7.84 -0.66 -15.95
CA THR A 11 -7.37 -2.05 -16.03
C THR A 11 -5.99 -2.23 -15.39
N GLU A 12 -5.08 -1.26 -15.54
CA GLU A 12 -3.76 -1.30 -14.93
C GLU A 12 -3.83 -1.24 -13.40
N GLN A 13 -4.73 -0.43 -12.84
CA GLN A 13 -4.92 -0.33 -11.39
C GLN A 13 -5.52 -1.61 -10.82
N LEU A 14 -6.49 -2.21 -11.51
CA LEU A 14 -7.06 -3.50 -11.14
C LEU A 14 -6.02 -4.62 -11.18
N ASN A 15 -5.20 -4.68 -12.24
CA ASN A 15 -4.12 -5.66 -12.34
C ASN A 15 -3.06 -5.47 -11.26
N LEU A 16 -2.74 -4.22 -10.89
CA LEU A 16 -1.79 -3.94 -9.80
C LEU A 16 -2.30 -4.46 -8.46
N LEU A 17 -3.59 -4.28 -8.17
CA LEU A 17 -4.22 -4.78 -6.97
C LEU A 17 -4.27 -6.31 -6.95
N ASP A 18 -4.61 -6.93 -8.08
CA ASP A 18 -4.63 -8.39 -8.23
C ASP A 18 -3.23 -9.00 -8.04
N ASP A 19 -2.21 -8.40 -8.65
CA ASP A 19 -0.81 -8.80 -8.48
C ASP A 19 -0.37 -8.72 -7.01
N PHE A 20 -0.70 -7.62 -6.34
CA PHE A 20 -0.37 -7.43 -4.92
C PHE A 20 -1.10 -8.46 -4.04
N GLN A 21 -2.38 -8.70 -4.30
CA GLN A 21 -3.17 -9.70 -3.56
C GLN A 21 -2.58 -11.10 -3.74
N HIS A 22 -2.27 -11.52 -4.96
CA HIS A 22 -1.65 -12.81 -5.23
C HIS A 22 -0.29 -12.96 -4.53
N PHE A 23 0.52 -11.90 -4.57
CA PHE A 23 1.80 -11.87 -3.88
C PHE A 23 1.63 -12.03 -2.37
N ALA A 24 0.75 -11.26 -1.75
CA ALA A 24 0.54 -11.26 -0.31
C ALA A 24 -0.06 -12.60 0.17
N ILE A 25 -0.99 -13.21 -0.58
CA ILE A 25 -1.50 -14.57 -0.29
C ILE A 25 -0.38 -15.60 -0.26
N LYS A 26 0.55 -15.52 -1.21
CA LYS A 26 1.68 -16.46 -1.33
C LYS A 26 2.66 -16.32 -0.15
N GLU A 27 2.96 -15.09 0.26
CA GLU A 27 3.91 -14.82 1.35
C GLU A 27 3.32 -15.14 2.74
N PHE A 28 2.01 -14.93 2.97
CA PHE A 28 1.37 -15.12 4.29
C PHE A 28 0.59 -16.42 4.48
N ALA A 29 0.58 -17.31 3.48
CA ALA A 29 -0.07 -18.63 3.55
C ALA A 29 -1.57 -18.64 3.96
N GLY A 30 -2.31 -17.54 3.79
CA GLY A 30 -3.78 -17.55 3.90
C GLY A 30 -4.46 -16.20 4.13
N GLY A 31 -5.53 -15.95 3.36
CA GLY A 31 -6.48 -14.84 3.56
C GLY A 31 -6.43 -13.79 2.45
N ASN A 32 -7.59 -13.30 2.01
CA ASN A 32 -7.66 -12.10 1.18
C ASN A 32 -7.29 -10.89 2.05
N ILE A 33 -6.13 -10.31 1.78
CA ILE A 33 -5.57 -9.20 2.55
C ILE A 33 -6.21 -7.84 2.17
N LEU A 34 -6.61 -7.68 0.90
CA LEU A 34 -7.29 -6.48 0.42
C LEU A 34 -8.59 -6.15 1.19
N PRO A 35 -9.51 -7.09 1.48
CA PRO A 35 -10.66 -6.83 2.34
C PRO A 35 -10.32 -6.25 3.71
N GLY A 36 -9.25 -6.74 4.36
CA GLY A 36 -8.77 -6.19 5.63
C GLY A 36 -8.30 -4.75 5.47
N MET A 37 -7.44 -4.50 4.48
CA MET A 37 -6.90 -3.16 4.19
C MET A 37 -7.95 -2.13 3.76
N LEU A 38 -9.04 -2.58 3.17
CA LEU A 38 -10.12 -1.73 2.68
C LEU A 38 -11.26 -1.59 3.70
N GLY A 39 -11.19 -2.31 4.82
CA GLY A 39 -12.28 -2.41 5.79
C GLY A 39 -13.56 -3.01 5.20
N ILE A 40 -13.44 -3.86 4.18
CA ILE A 40 -14.58 -4.49 3.51
C ILE A 40 -14.97 -5.74 4.30
N GLY A 41 -16.11 -5.66 4.97
CA GLY A 41 -16.73 -6.82 5.60
C GLY A 41 -17.09 -7.91 4.57
N PRO A 42 -17.42 -9.14 5.02
CA PRO A 42 -17.63 -10.32 4.17
C PRO A 42 -18.73 -10.17 3.08
N ASN A 43 -19.53 -9.11 3.14
CA ASN A 43 -20.61 -8.82 2.20
C ASN A 43 -20.18 -7.96 0.98
N MET A 44 -18.88 -7.64 0.82
CA MET A 44 -18.30 -6.96 -0.36
C MET A 44 -18.98 -5.62 -0.76
N HIS A 45 -19.59 -4.91 0.18
CA HIS A 45 -20.15 -3.58 -0.10
C HIS A 45 -19.05 -2.52 0.02
N TYR A 46 -18.67 -1.95 -1.12
CA TYR A 46 -17.79 -0.78 -1.16
C TYR A 46 -18.58 0.46 -0.71
N THR A 47 -18.12 1.10 0.38
CA THR A 47 -18.53 2.45 0.78
C THR A 47 -17.61 3.49 0.13
N ASP A 48 -18.02 4.76 0.10
CA ASP A 48 -17.16 5.87 -0.38
C ASP A 48 -15.78 5.84 0.31
N ALA A 49 -15.75 5.58 1.62
CA ALA A 49 -14.52 5.44 2.40
C ALA A 49 -13.66 4.23 1.97
N SER A 50 -14.27 3.10 1.60
CA SER A 50 -13.51 1.95 1.08
C SER A 50 -12.91 2.22 -0.30
N THR A 51 -13.57 3.03 -1.13
CA THR A 51 -13.06 3.47 -2.44
C THR A 51 -11.87 4.41 -2.27
N ASP A 52 -11.94 5.37 -1.34
CA ASP A 52 -10.83 6.28 -1.06
C ASP A 52 -9.61 5.55 -0.48
N ARG A 53 -9.84 4.53 0.35
CA ARG A 53 -8.79 3.62 0.84
C ARG A 53 -8.16 2.83 -0.29
N LEU A 54 -8.96 2.33 -1.22
CA LEU A 54 -8.47 1.60 -2.40
C LEU A 54 -7.58 2.49 -3.28
N LEU A 55 -8.03 3.72 -3.54
CA LEU A 55 -7.25 4.70 -4.30
C LEU A 55 -5.96 5.08 -3.58
N THR A 56 -6.01 5.24 -2.25
CA THR A 56 -4.82 5.50 -1.43
C THR A 56 -3.81 4.36 -1.53
N LEU A 57 -4.29 3.11 -1.44
CA LEU A 57 -3.44 1.92 -1.60
C LEU A 57 -2.81 1.86 -3.00
N ILE A 58 -3.59 2.09 -4.06
CA ILE A 58 -3.07 2.14 -5.44
C ILE A 58 -1.96 3.19 -5.56
N GLN A 59 -2.16 4.37 -4.97
CA GLN A 59 -1.17 5.45 -5.01
C GLN A 59 0.10 5.09 -4.23
N ILE A 60 -0.03 4.48 -3.04
CA ILE A 60 1.10 3.98 -2.26
C ILE A 60 1.90 2.97 -3.07
N LEU A 61 1.24 1.97 -3.66
CA LEU A 61 1.88 0.95 -4.49
C LEU A 61 2.61 1.56 -5.69
N ALA A 62 1.99 2.51 -6.39
CA ALA A 62 2.62 3.18 -7.53
C ALA A 62 3.89 3.95 -7.13
N VAL A 63 3.84 4.69 -6.01
CA VAL A 63 5.00 5.43 -5.50
C VAL A 63 6.11 4.47 -5.05
N LEU A 64 5.77 3.37 -4.38
CA LEU A 64 6.74 2.36 -3.95
C LEU A 64 7.43 1.67 -5.12
N ILE A 65 6.67 1.32 -6.18
CA ILE A 65 7.25 0.72 -7.39
C ILE A 65 8.31 1.65 -8.00
N ASP A 66 8.03 2.95 -8.03
CA ASP A 66 8.94 3.96 -8.55
C ASP A 66 10.15 4.22 -7.62
N LEU A 67 10.00 4.09 -6.30
CA LEU A 67 11.10 4.23 -5.34
C LEU A 67 12.02 2.99 -5.31
N CYS A 68 11.43 1.79 -5.31
CA CYS A 68 12.12 0.51 -5.27
C CYS A 68 12.68 0.10 -6.64
N GLY A 69 12.11 0.62 -7.73
CA GLY A 69 12.46 0.28 -9.12
C GLY A 69 11.95 -1.08 -9.59
N GLU A 70 11.26 -1.84 -8.72
CA GLU A 70 10.74 -3.17 -9.02
C GLU A 70 9.46 -3.45 -8.21
N ARG A 71 8.51 -4.13 -8.85
CA ARG A 71 7.19 -4.45 -8.26
C ARG A 71 7.29 -5.38 -7.05
N SER A 72 8.06 -6.45 -7.15
CA SER A 72 8.27 -7.42 -6.06
C SER A 72 8.80 -6.76 -4.78
N LYS A 73 9.79 -5.87 -4.92
CA LYS A 73 10.39 -5.12 -3.81
C LYS A 73 9.42 -4.13 -3.19
N ALA A 74 8.60 -3.45 -4.00
CA ALA A 74 7.55 -2.57 -3.50
C ALA A 74 6.51 -3.34 -2.66
N PHE A 75 6.13 -4.54 -3.11
CA PHE A 75 5.20 -5.38 -2.37
C PHE A 75 5.79 -5.90 -1.07
N HIS A 76 7.02 -6.41 -1.08
CA HIS A 76 7.74 -6.77 0.15
C HIS A 76 7.87 -5.59 1.12
N TRP A 77 8.16 -4.39 0.60
CA TRP A 77 8.25 -3.18 1.42
C TRP A 77 6.94 -2.91 2.15
N LEU A 78 5.81 -2.98 1.44
CA LEU A 78 4.50 -2.70 2.05
C LEU A 78 4.08 -3.76 3.08
N ILE A 79 4.65 -4.95 2.99
CA ILE A 79 4.34 -6.07 3.86
C ILE A 79 5.17 -6.04 5.14
N ASP A 80 6.50 -5.91 5.04
CA ASP A 80 7.41 -6.11 6.17
C ASP A 80 8.70 -5.28 6.00
N ASN A 81 8.57 -3.97 5.81
CA ASN A 81 9.75 -3.11 5.81
C ASN A 81 10.26 -2.84 7.23
N VAL A 82 11.37 -3.46 7.59
CA VAL A 82 12.03 -3.31 8.89
C VAL A 82 12.35 -1.84 9.21
N CYS A 83 12.89 -1.09 8.26
CA CYS A 83 13.30 0.29 8.49
C CYS A 83 12.09 1.20 8.78
N TYR A 84 10.97 1.01 8.06
CA TYR A 84 9.72 1.68 8.35
C TYR A 84 9.22 1.33 9.75
N ARG A 85 9.20 0.05 10.11
CA ARG A 85 8.80 -0.42 11.44
C ARG A 85 9.66 0.18 12.56
N GLU A 86 10.96 0.33 12.35
CA GLU A 86 11.85 0.98 13.32
C GLU A 86 11.56 2.47 13.52
N ILE A 87 11.13 3.17 12.46
CA ILE A 87 10.82 4.62 12.50
C ILE A 87 9.43 4.87 13.07
N VAL A 88 8.43 4.11 12.61
CA VAL A 88 7.01 4.34 12.87
C VAL A 88 6.50 3.51 14.06
N GLY A 89 7.21 2.44 14.42
CA GLY A 89 6.84 1.53 15.50
C GLY A 89 5.80 0.47 15.13
N ASN A 90 5.43 0.35 13.86
CA ASN A 90 4.47 -0.64 13.36
C ASN A 90 4.78 -1.05 11.91
N ASP A 91 4.31 -2.22 11.48
CA ASP A 91 4.47 -2.66 10.10
C ASP A 91 3.65 -1.79 9.14
N PRO A 92 4.17 -1.51 7.92
CA PRO A 92 3.42 -0.73 6.93
C PRO A 92 2.06 -1.36 6.62
N TYR A 93 1.99 -2.70 6.62
CA TYR A 93 0.74 -3.44 6.45
C TYR A 93 -0.30 -3.09 7.52
N PHE A 94 0.09 -3.07 8.79
CA PHE A 94 -0.83 -2.76 9.89
C PHE A 94 -1.33 -1.31 9.86
N CYS A 95 -0.55 -0.38 9.30
CA CYS A 95 -1.02 0.99 9.04
C CYS A 95 -2.17 1.05 8.02
N LEU A 96 -2.44 -0.04 7.30
CA LEU A 96 -3.48 -0.13 6.27
C LEU A 96 -4.66 -1.00 6.72
N GLU A 97 -4.46 -1.95 7.64
CA GLU A 97 -5.48 -2.93 8.05
C GLU A 97 -6.54 -2.38 9.02
N ASP A 98 -6.22 -1.41 9.87
CA ASP A 98 -7.04 -1.12 11.06
C ASP A 98 -7.99 0.08 10.93
N ALA A 99 -8.40 0.41 9.69
CA ALA A 99 -9.29 1.54 9.39
C ALA A 99 -8.78 2.93 9.87
N ASP A 100 -7.53 3.04 10.32
CA ASP A 100 -6.85 4.31 10.56
C ASP A 100 -6.42 4.92 9.23
N GLU A 101 -7.41 5.49 8.55
CA GLU A 101 -7.26 6.23 7.32
C GLU A 101 -6.20 7.33 7.41
N SER A 102 -5.98 7.88 8.62
CA SER A 102 -4.93 8.87 8.86
C SER A 102 -3.54 8.28 8.67
N ALA A 103 -3.28 7.04 9.10
CA ALA A 103 -1.98 6.40 8.97
C ALA A 103 -1.62 6.13 7.50
N ALA A 104 -2.59 5.67 6.70
CA ALA A 104 -2.42 5.46 5.27
C ALA A 104 -2.09 6.77 4.53
N PHE A 105 -2.81 7.86 4.84
CA PHE A 105 -2.54 9.17 4.25
C PHE A 105 -1.19 9.75 4.67
N VAL A 106 -0.78 9.56 5.93
CA VAL A 106 0.53 9.98 6.42
C VAL A 106 1.64 9.21 5.70
N MET A 107 1.49 7.90 5.54
CA MET A 107 2.44 7.07 4.77
C MET A 107 2.56 7.57 3.34
N LEU A 108 1.43 7.77 2.65
CA LEU A 108 1.41 8.27 1.28
C LEU A 108 2.10 9.64 1.16
N GLY A 109 1.77 10.58 2.05
CA GLY A 109 2.40 11.90 2.07
C GLY A 109 3.91 11.83 2.24
N TRP A 110 4.39 10.96 3.14
CA TRP A 110 5.82 10.77 3.34
C TRP A 110 6.52 10.16 2.13
N LEU A 111 5.91 9.12 1.53
CA LEU A 111 6.43 8.49 0.31
C LEU A 111 6.49 9.47 -0.86
N GLN A 112 5.47 10.33 -1.03
CA GLN A 112 5.47 11.37 -2.07
C GLN A 112 6.56 12.42 -1.86
N ILE A 113 6.85 12.81 -0.61
CA ILE A 113 7.97 13.70 -0.29
C ILE A 113 9.29 13.03 -0.70
N ILE A 114 9.50 11.76 -0.33
CA ILE A 114 10.71 11.01 -0.70
C ILE A 114 10.82 10.87 -2.23
N GLN A 115 9.72 10.56 -2.91
CA GLN A 115 9.65 10.46 -4.36
C GLN A 115 9.99 11.78 -5.05
N ARG A 116 9.55 12.91 -4.49
CA ARG A 116 9.78 14.25 -5.03
C ARG A 116 11.23 14.69 -4.89
N PHE A 117 11.83 14.49 -3.72
CA PHE A 117 13.17 15.00 -3.41
C PHE A 117 14.28 14.00 -3.69
N ARG A 118 13.95 12.71 -3.83
CA ARG A 118 14.88 11.59 -4.07
C ARG A 118 16.17 11.65 -3.22
N PRO A 119 16.08 11.77 -1.88
CA PRO A 119 17.26 11.73 -1.02
C PRO A 119 17.99 10.39 -1.17
N ALA A 120 19.19 10.41 -1.76
CA ALA A 120 19.89 9.19 -2.21
C ALA A 120 20.17 8.20 -1.06
N ASP A 121 20.64 8.69 0.08
CA ASP A 121 20.99 7.86 1.23
C ASP A 121 19.75 7.20 1.85
N LEU A 122 18.66 7.95 1.98
CA LEU A 122 17.38 7.43 2.47
C LEU A 122 16.79 6.42 1.49
N ILE A 123 16.86 6.70 0.18
CA ILE A 123 16.42 5.74 -0.85
C ILE A 123 17.20 4.44 -0.76
N ALA A 124 18.53 4.53 -0.61
CA ALA A 124 19.40 3.37 -0.49
C ALA A 124 19.06 2.56 0.77
N GLN A 125 18.92 3.22 1.91
CA GLN A 125 18.63 2.59 3.20
C GLN A 125 17.24 1.95 3.26
N MET A 126 16.22 2.63 2.75
CA MET A 126 14.83 2.23 2.98
C MET A 126 14.21 1.38 1.88
N PHE A 127 14.65 1.57 0.62
CA PHE A 127 13.96 0.99 -0.54
C PHE A 127 14.88 0.10 -1.39
N ARG A 128 16.19 0.12 -1.15
CA ARG A 128 17.18 -0.66 -1.92
C ARG A 128 18.03 -1.59 -1.07
N ALA A 129 18.01 -1.45 0.26
CA ALA A 129 18.70 -2.34 1.16
C ALA A 129 17.86 -3.62 1.37
N SER A 130 18.00 -4.56 0.45
CA SER A 130 17.67 -5.98 0.67
C SER A 130 18.51 -6.81 -0.31
N THR A 131 19.79 -6.89 0.00
CA THR A 131 20.69 -7.94 -0.48
C THR A 131 21.42 -8.52 0.74
N THR A 132 20.68 -9.22 1.59
CA THR A 132 21.24 -10.16 2.57
C THR A 132 20.32 -11.35 2.61
#